data_AF-A0A1V8T272-F1
#
_entry.id   AF-A0A1V8T272-F1
#
_cell.length_a   1.000
_cell.length_b   1.000
_cell.length_c   1.000
_cell.angle_alpha   90.00
_cell.angle_beta   90.00
_cell.angle_gamma   90.00
#
_symmetry.space_group_name_H-M   'P 1'
#
loop_
_entity.id
_entity.type
_entity.pdbx_description
1 polymer ?
#
loop_
_entity_poly.entity_id
_entity_poly.type
_entity_poly.pdbx_seq_one_letter_code
_entity_poly.pdbx_strand_id
1 'polypeptide(L)'
;MSPPTASNDPPPSSITTTTTTSPQWSPQTILSTLTHPPQPHTSSPLPFLHLLQRLKTTPREGWRRFGINNGESIADHMYRMAILTLLIPPSLRPSLDTNKCTRLAIVHDMAEALVGDITPVDGVSKAEKRRREGETMEVMCGDLLGGYEGGKAGREIKELWWEYEDDLTEEAHFVHDVDKIELLLQMVEYERDAEGRLDLGEFAWVAGRVTGVVCKGWASEILKEREGFWRGKGRDVGEGGKVVGGGVEGTNGSAAPEALRKGLEEYYRKNEGVNGSAAMTAGQGNGAATES
;
A
#
# COMPACT_ATOMS: atom_id res chain seq x y z
N MET A 1 -29.54 80.29 -4.40
CA MET A 1 -28.22 79.65 -4.51
C MET A 1 -28.41 78.19 -4.20
N SER A 2 -28.28 77.31 -5.20
CA SER A 2 -28.48 75.86 -5.06
C SER A 2 -27.30 75.22 -4.32
N PRO A 3 -27.54 74.28 -3.38
CA PRO A 3 -26.49 73.35 -2.94
C PRO A 3 -26.43 72.12 -3.86
N PRO A 4 -25.24 71.51 -4.03
CA PRO A 4 -25.03 70.41 -4.98
C PRO A 4 -25.52 69.05 -4.46
N THR A 5 -25.89 68.22 -5.42
CA THR A 5 -26.39 66.84 -5.31
C THR A 5 -25.37 65.87 -4.74
N ALA A 6 -25.80 65.04 -3.79
CA ALA A 6 -25.02 63.94 -3.23
C ALA A 6 -24.83 62.80 -4.25
N SER A 7 -23.59 62.34 -4.42
CA SER A 7 -23.23 61.12 -5.16
C SER A 7 -23.56 59.90 -4.30
N ASN A 8 -24.44 59.03 -4.80
CA ASN A 8 -24.72 57.70 -4.26
C ASN A 8 -23.76 56.70 -4.91
N ASP A 9 -22.70 56.30 -4.21
CA ASP A 9 -21.97 55.08 -4.52
C ASP A 9 -22.15 54.07 -3.36
N PRO A 10 -22.66 52.85 -3.61
CA PRO A 10 -22.70 51.81 -2.60
C PRO A 10 -21.27 51.29 -2.32
N PRO A 11 -20.97 50.83 -1.08
CA PRO A 11 -19.68 50.22 -0.79
C PRO A 11 -19.50 48.94 -1.61
N PRO A 12 -18.25 48.58 -1.99
CA PRO A 12 -18.02 47.39 -2.80
C PRO A 12 -18.42 46.14 -2.01
N SER A 13 -19.33 45.37 -2.60
CA SER A 13 -19.76 44.07 -2.12
C SER A 13 -18.53 43.16 -1.90
N SER A 14 -18.25 42.85 -0.64
CA SER A 14 -17.32 41.78 -0.27
C SER A 14 -17.86 40.47 -0.83
N ILE A 15 -17.31 40.03 -1.96
CA ILE A 15 -17.51 38.68 -2.48
C ILE A 15 -16.83 37.76 -1.48
N THR A 16 -17.61 37.22 -0.54
CA THR A 16 -17.19 36.06 0.23
C THR A 16 -17.08 34.91 -0.76
N THR A 17 -15.87 34.69 -1.25
CA THR A 17 -15.53 33.48 -1.99
C THR A 17 -15.66 32.32 -1.01
N THR A 18 -16.85 31.74 -0.91
CA THR A 18 -17.01 30.41 -0.32
C THR A 18 -16.31 29.43 -1.25
N THR A 19 -15.01 29.24 -1.02
CA THR A 19 -14.26 28.12 -1.55
C THR A 19 -14.91 26.87 -0.99
N THR A 20 -15.71 26.19 -1.81
CA THR A 20 -16.20 24.85 -1.52
C THR A 20 -14.98 23.92 -1.54
N THR A 21 -14.24 23.86 -0.43
CA THR A 21 -13.22 22.84 -0.23
C THR A 21 -13.90 21.49 -0.20
N SER A 22 -13.62 20.66 -1.21
CA SER A 22 -13.94 19.23 -1.16
C SER A 22 -13.53 18.68 0.21
N PRO A 23 -14.36 17.86 0.87
CA PRO A 23 -14.04 17.36 2.20
C PRO A 23 -12.69 16.62 2.15
N GLN A 24 -11.73 17.11 2.93
CA GLN A 24 -10.41 16.52 3.04
C GLN A 24 -10.55 15.13 3.67
N TRP A 25 -9.91 14.12 3.07
CA TRP A 25 -9.96 12.74 3.57
C TRP A 25 -9.40 12.68 5.01
N SER A 26 -10.13 11.99 5.90
CA SER A 26 -9.69 11.58 7.23
C SER A 26 -10.34 10.25 7.64
N PRO A 27 -9.78 9.50 8.60
CA PRO A 27 -10.43 8.28 9.10
C PRO A 27 -11.86 8.52 9.58
N GLN A 28 -12.11 9.65 10.26
CA GLN A 28 -13.44 10.02 10.76
C GLN A 28 -14.46 10.22 9.64
N THR A 29 -14.03 10.75 8.48
CA THR A 29 -14.92 10.87 7.32
C THR A 29 -15.39 9.50 6.86
N ILE A 30 -14.49 8.51 6.79
CA ILE A 30 -14.84 7.13 6.40
C ILE A 30 -15.68 6.45 7.47
N LEU A 31 -15.31 6.55 8.75
CA LEU A 31 -16.07 5.98 9.87
C LEU A 31 -17.51 6.50 9.91
N SER A 32 -17.73 7.78 9.59
CA SER A 32 -19.07 8.38 9.55
C SER A 32 -19.99 7.79 8.48
N THR A 33 -19.43 7.11 7.47
CA THR A 33 -20.21 6.42 6.42
C THR A 33 -20.62 5.00 6.81
N LEU A 34 -20.05 4.44 7.88
CA LEU A 34 -20.36 3.08 8.31
C LEU A 34 -21.74 3.03 8.97
N THR A 35 -22.54 2.01 8.63
CA THR A 35 -23.83 1.77 9.27
C THR A 35 -23.71 1.56 10.79
N HIS A 36 -22.60 0.94 11.22
CA HIS A 36 -22.30 0.66 12.62
C HIS A 36 -20.84 1.07 12.90
N PRO A 37 -20.56 2.35 13.18
CA PRO A 37 -19.20 2.79 13.47
C PRO A 37 -18.69 2.14 14.77
N PRO A 38 -17.43 1.68 14.80
CA PRO A 38 -16.84 1.08 16.00
C PRO A 38 -16.80 2.10 17.15
N GLN A 39 -17.15 1.65 18.36
CA GLN A 39 -17.07 2.48 19.55
C GLN A 39 -15.60 2.62 20.00
N PRO A 40 -15.07 3.83 20.17
CA PRO A 40 -13.69 4.04 20.63
C PRO A 40 -13.56 3.88 22.15
N HIS A 41 -12.32 3.71 22.61
CA HIS A 41 -11.88 3.70 24.00
C HIS A 41 -12.59 2.69 24.92
N THR A 42 -13.10 1.59 24.35
CA THR A 42 -13.66 0.50 25.15
C THR A 42 -12.54 -0.35 25.76
N SER A 43 -12.86 -1.08 26.84
CA SER A 43 -11.96 -2.10 27.41
C SER A 43 -11.98 -3.43 26.65
N SER A 44 -12.71 -3.49 25.52
CA SER A 44 -12.87 -4.68 24.69
C SER A 44 -12.15 -4.50 23.35
N PRO A 45 -11.54 -5.54 22.78
CA PRO A 45 -10.93 -5.44 21.45
C PRO A 45 -11.97 -5.56 20.32
N LEU A 46 -13.24 -5.81 20.63
CA LEU A 46 -14.28 -6.08 19.64
C LEU A 46 -14.49 -4.94 18.62
N PRO A 47 -14.49 -3.64 18.98
CA PRO A 47 -14.60 -2.56 18.00
C PRO A 47 -13.47 -2.58 16.96
N PHE A 48 -12.23 -2.85 17.39
CA PHE A 48 -11.08 -3.04 16.49
C PHE A 48 -11.31 -4.23 15.56
N LEU A 49 -11.74 -5.38 16.10
CA LEU A 49 -11.97 -6.60 15.29
C LEU A 49 -13.11 -6.44 14.27
N HIS A 50 -14.19 -5.73 14.62
CA HIS A 50 -15.25 -5.40 13.70
C HIS A 50 -14.77 -4.49 12.57
N LEU A 51 -13.92 -3.51 12.88
CA LEU A 51 -13.34 -2.65 11.84
C LEU A 51 -12.38 -3.45 10.94
N LEU A 52 -11.55 -4.31 11.52
CA LEU A 52 -10.57 -5.14 10.80
C LEU A 52 -11.22 -6.09 9.77
N GLN A 53 -12.48 -6.48 9.97
CA GLN A 53 -13.25 -7.27 9.00
C GLN A 53 -13.24 -6.64 7.60
N ARG A 54 -13.11 -5.31 7.50
CA ARG A 54 -13.09 -4.61 6.21
C ARG A 54 -11.98 -5.13 5.28
N LEU A 55 -10.85 -5.57 5.82
CA LEU A 55 -9.76 -6.18 5.03
C LEU A 55 -10.18 -7.47 4.33
N LYS A 56 -11.18 -8.19 4.85
CA LYS A 56 -11.75 -9.40 4.22
C LYS A 56 -12.72 -9.09 3.09
N THR A 57 -13.23 -7.85 3.04
CA THR A 57 -14.28 -7.43 2.10
C THR A 57 -13.81 -6.38 1.11
N THR A 58 -12.61 -5.84 1.31
CA THR A 58 -11.97 -4.91 0.39
C THR A 58 -11.12 -5.72 -0.60
N PRO A 59 -11.48 -5.73 -1.89
CA PRO A 59 -10.67 -6.39 -2.92
C PRO A 59 -9.38 -5.60 -3.18
N ARG A 60 -8.33 -6.30 -3.62
CA ARG A 60 -7.11 -5.65 -4.12
C ARG A 60 -7.40 -4.94 -5.45
N GLU A 61 -7.31 -3.62 -5.44
CA GLU A 61 -7.76 -2.72 -6.51
C GLU A 61 -6.92 -2.86 -7.78
N GLY A 62 -5.66 -3.24 -7.64
CA GLY A 62 -4.76 -3.58 -8.76
C GLY A 62 -5.41 -4.55 -9.75
N TRP A 63 -6.05 -5.61 -9.27
CA TRP A 63 -6.67 -6.64 -10.11
C TRP A 63 -7.99 -6.20 -10.74
N ARG A 64 -8.78 -5.37 -10.04
CA ARG A 64 -10.07 -4.87 -10.53
C ARG A 64 -9.92 -4.07 -11.82
N ARG A 65 -8.79 -3.36 -11.99
CA ARG A 65 -8.43 -2.64 -13.23
C ARG A 65 -8.32 -3.55 -14.45
N PHE A 66 -8.08 -4.84 -14.26
CA PHE A 66 -8.02 -5.86 -15.30
C PHE A 66 -9.33 -6.66 -15.43
N GLY A 67 -10.42 -6.18 -14.83
CA GLY A 67 -11.74 -6.82 -14.89
C GLY A 67 -11.92 -7.98 -13.90
N ILE A 68 -10.96 -8.20 -13.00
CA ILE A 68 -11.04 -9.23 -11.95
C ILE A 68 -11.83 -8.66 -10.77
N ASN A 69 -13.17 -8.72 -10.86
CA ASN A 69 -14.06 -8.16 -9.84
C ASN A 69 -14.22 -9.05 -8.60
N ASN A 70 -13.99 -10.35 -8.74
CA ASN A 70 -14.01 -11.33 -7.65
C ASN A 70 -12.59 -11.85 -7.39
N GLY A 71 -11.64 -10.92 -7.26
CA GLY A 71 -10.26 -11.22 -6.91
C GLY A 71 -10.08 -11.41 -5.40
N GLU A 72 -8.83 -11.56 -5.00
CA GLU A 72 -8.41 -11.64 -3.61
C GLU A 72 -8.78 -10.37 -2.82
N SER A 73 -9.03 -10.55 -1.53
CA SER A 73 -9.10 -9.46 -0.58
C SER A 73 -7.71 -9.11 -0.03
N ILE A 74 -7.58 -7.95 0.61
CA ILE A 74 -6.33 -7.56 1.29
C ILE A 74 -5.95 -8.58 2.37
N ALA A 75 -6.94 -9.17 3.05
CA ALA A 75 -6.69 -10.22 4.03
C ALA A 75 -6.14 -11.53 3.40
N ASP A 76 -6.56 -11.88 2.18
CA ASP A 76 -6.04 -13.07 1.47
C ASP A 76 -4.57 -12.86 1.10
N HIS A 77 -4.24 -11.68 0.56
CA HIS A 77 -2.88 -11.24 0.26
C HIS A 77 -1.97 -11.34 1.50
N MET A 78 -2.34 -10.68 2.60
CA MET A 78 -1.57 -10.72 3.84
C MET A 78 -1.45 -12.12 4.44
N TYR A 79 -2.49 -12.96 4.29
CA TYR A 79 -2.44 -14.35 4.74
C TYR A 79 -1.35 -15.13 3.98
N ARG A 80 -1.33 -15.05 2.65
CA ARG A 80 -0.32 -15.78 1.87
C ARG A 80 1.08 -15.23 2.11
N MET A 81 1.25 -13.92 2.27
CA MET A 81 2.52 -13.34 2.72
C MET A 81 2.99 -13.94 4.04
N ALA A 82 2.11 -14.05 5.04
CA ALA A 82 2.44 -14.66 6.33
C ALA A 82 2.85 -16.14 6.19
N ILE A 83 2.29 -16.88 5.24
CA ILE A 83 2.75 -18.24 4.92
C ILE A 83 4.15 -18.21 4.27
N LEU A 84 4.39 -17.29 3.33
CA LEU A 84 5.70 -17.15 2.67
C LEU A 84 6.82 -16.82 3.66
N THR A 85 6.54 -16.02 4.70
CA THR A 85 7.55 -15.73 5.75
C THR A 85 7.92 -16.97 6.58
N LEU A 86 7.05 -17.98 6.68
CA LEU A 86 7.40 -19.25 7.33
C LEU A 86 8.38 -20.10 6.50
N LEU A 87 8.53 -19.79 5.22
CA LEU A 87 9.42 -20.49 4.29
C LEU A 87 10.84 -19.87 4.24
N ILE A 88 11.17 -18.97 5.18
CA ILE A 88 12.53 -18.42 5.30
C ILE A 88 13.54 -19.59 5.38
N PRO A 89 14.50 -19.66 4.43
CA PRO A 89 15.43 -20.78 4.36
C PRO A 89 16.37 -20.77 5.57
N PRO A 90 16.85 -21.95 6.01
CA PRO A 90 17.73 -22.06 7.18
C PRO A 90 18.95 -21.16 7.13
N SER A 91 19.47 -20.84 5.95
CA SER A 91 20.62 -19.94 5.76
C SER A 91 20.37 -18.49 6.19
N LEU A 92 19.10 -18.03 6.19
CA LEU A 92 18.73 -16.67 6.58
C LEU A 92 18.17 -16.57 8.01
N ARG A 93 17.82 -17.70 8.64
CA ARG A 93 17.28 -17.71 10.01
C ARG A 93 18.22 -17.15 11.10
N PRO A 94 19.56 -17.19 10.97
CA PRO A 94 20.43 -16.50 11.92
C PRO A 94 20.33 -14.97 11.89
N SER A 95 19.83 -14.40 10.78
CA SER A 95 19.75 -12.95 10.57
C SER A 95 18.32 -12.40 10.47
N LEU A 96 17.31 -13.27 10.46
CA LEU A 96 15.89 -12.88 10.35
C LEU A 96 15.06 -13.60 11.41
N ASP A 97 14.31 -12.84 12.20
CA ASP A 97 13.28 -13.41 13.07
C ASP A 97 12.01 -13.74 12.27
N THR A 98 11.77 -15.03 12.05
CA THR A 98 10.59 -15.53 11.33
C THR A 98 9.26 -15.09 11.98
N ASN A 99 9.18 -15.05 13.31
CA ASN A 99 7.97 -14.61 13.98
C ASN A 99 7.73 -13.12 13.74
N LYS A 100 8.79 -12.33 13.75
CA LYS A 100 8.72 -10.90 13.46
C LYS A 100 8.32 -10.64 12.00
N CYS A 101 8.95 -11.32 11.02
CA CYS A 101 8.53 -11.24 9.61
C CYS A 101 7.04 -11.58 9.43
N THR A 102 6.58 -12.64 10.09
CA THR A 102 5.17 -13.05 10.02
C THR A 102 4.24 -12.00 10.64
N ARG A 103 4.65 -11.39 11.75
CA ARG A 103 3.91 -10.29 12.39
C ARG A 103 3.86 -9.04 11.53
N LEU A 104 4.96 -8.68 10.85
CA LEU A 104 4.99 -7.57 9.90
C LEU A 104 4.03 -7.85 8.73
N ALA A 105 4.08 -9.04 8.14
CA ALA A 105 3.22 -9.43 7.01
C ALA A 105 1.72 -9.28 7.32
N ILE A 106 1.27 -9.70 8.51
CA ILE A 106 -0.17 -9.62 8.89
C ILE A 106 -0.64 -8.22 9.29
N VAL A 107 0.27 -7.23 9.47
CA VAL A 107 -0.11 -5.87 9.88
C VAL A 107 0.16 -4.80 8.84
N HIS A 108 1.03 -5.04 7.85
CA HIS A 108 1.55 -3.98 6.99
C HIS A 108 0.45 -3.20 6.23
N ASP A 109 -0.53 -3.90 5.64
CA ASP A 109 -1.67 -3.30 4.93
C ASP A 109 -2.90 -3.11 5.84
N MET A 110 -2.74 -3.16 7.18
CA MET A 110 -3.87 -3.03 8.11
C MET A 110 -4.60 -1.68 7.98
N ALA A 111 -3.85 -0.62 7.64
CA ALA A 111 -4.40 0.72 7.45
C ALA A 111 -5.38 0.81 6.25
N GLU A 112 -5.28 -0.10 5.29
CA GLU A 112 -6.19 -0.16 4.14
C GLU A 112 -7.63 -0.49 4.55
N ALA A 113 -7.85 -0.93 5.80
CA ALA A 113 -9.20 -1.09 6.36
C ALA A 113 -10.02 0.20 6.25
N LEU A 114 -9.42 1.38 6.42
CA LEU A 114 -10.11 2.67 6.22
C LEU A 114 -9.65 3.41 4.97
N VAL A 115 -8.36 3.32 4.62
CA VAL A 115 -7.78 4.02 3.47
C VAL A 115 -8.31 3.45 2.15
N GLY A 116 -8.59 2.15 2.11
CA GLY A 116 -8.73 1.38 0.87
C GLY A 116 -7.36 1.05 0.28
N ASP A 117 -7.34 0.12 -0.68
CA ASP A 117 -6.14 -0.22 -1.45
C ASP A 117 -5.86 0.89 -2.48
N ILE A 118 -5.02 1.86 -2.10
CA ILE A 118 -4.61 2.96 -2.97
C ILE A 118 -3.53 2.45 -3.92
N THR A 119 -3.85 2.44 -5.20
CA THR A 119 -2.91 2.09 -6.25
C THR A 119 -2.16 3.33 -6.75
N PRO A 120 -1.01 3.17 -7.43
CA PRO A 120 -0.28 4.35 -7.94
C PRO A 120 -1.04 5.15 -8.99
N VAL A 121 -2.10 4.57 -9.59
CA VAL A 121 -2.89 5.22 -10.63
C VAL A 121 -3.94 6.19 -10.06
N ASP A 122 -4.19 6.14 -8.75
CA ASP A 122 -5.16 7.00 -8.06
C ASP A 122 -4.64 8.43 -7.83
N GLY A 123 -3.38 8.70 -8.17
CA GLY A 123 -2.81 10.06 -8.12
C GLY A 123 -2.59 10.61 -6.70
N VAL A 124 -2.72 9.77 -5.68
CA VAL A 124 -2.40 10.12 -4.29
C VAL A 124 -0.87 10.07 -4.12
N SER A 125 -0.29 11.16 -3.61
CA SER A 125 1.16 11.20 -3.36
C SER A 125 1.55 10.26 -2.22
N LYS A 126 2.80 9.77 -2.20
CA LYS A 126 3.32 8.94 -1.10
C LYS A 126 3.13 9.61 0.27
N ALA A 127 3.41 10.91 0.35
CA ALA A 127 3.27 11.67 1.59
C ALA A 127 1.81 11.71 2.07
N GLU A 128 0.85 11.87 1.15
CA GLU A 128 -0.56 11.83 1.49
C GLU A 128 -1.01 10.42 1.86
N LYS A 129 -0.62 9.38 1.10
CA LYS A 129 -0.89 7.97 1.44
C LYS A 129 -0.39 7.65 2.87
N ARG A 130 0.89 7.93 3.15
CA ARG A 130 1.50 7.73 4.47
C ARG A 130 0.78 8.50 5.58
N ARG A 131 0.32 9.73 5.33
CA ARG A 131 -0.49 10.49 6.28
C ARG A 131 -1.81 9.78 6.57
N ARG A 132 -2.54 9.36 5.52
CA ARG A 132 -3.84 8.69 5.64
C ARG A 132 -3.74 7.37 6.41
N GLU A 133 -2.70 6.61 6.11
CA GLU A 133 -2.45 5.32 6.75
C GLU A 133 -2.01 5.48 8.20
N GLY A 134 -1.10 6.43 8.46
CA GLY A 134 -0.68 6.75 9.83
C GLY A 134 -1.84 7.22 10.72
N GLU A 135 -2.73 8.08 10.20
CA GLU A 135 -3.95 8.50 10.92
C GLU A 135 -4.93 7.33 11.14
N THR A 136 -5.04 6.41 10.18
CA THR A 136 -5.85 5.20 10.34
C THR A 136 -5.28 4.31 11.45
N MET A 137 -3.96 4.13 11.49
CA MET A 137 -3.31 3.36 12.53
C MET A 137 -3.42 4.02 13.91
N GLU A 138 -3.47 5.35 13.99
CA GLU A 138 -3.79 6.04 15.25
C GLU A 138 -5.20 5.68 15.76
N VAL A 139 -6.20 5.70 14.88
CA VAL A 139 -7.55 5.28 15.26
C VAL A 139 -7.59 3.81 15.67
N MET A 140 -7.02 2.93 14.85
CA MET A 140 -7.10 1.48 15.11
C MET A 140 -6.34 1.07 16.38
N CYS A 141 -5.12 1.58 16.56
CA CYS A 141 -4.24 1.17 17.66
C CYS A 141 -4.39 2.05 18.91
N GLY A 142 -4.65 3.34 18.74
CA GLY A 142 -4.84 4.31 19.83
C GLY A 142 -6.28 4.31 20.32
N ASP A 143 -7.25 4.62 19.44
CA ASP A 143 -8.63 4.79 19.88
C ASP A 143 -9.33 3.44 20.16
N LEU A 144 -9.20 2.47 19.26
CA LEU A 144 -9.94 1.19 19.37
C LEU A 144 -9.24 0.15 20.27
N LEU A 145 -7.91 0.20 20.39
CA LEU A 145 -7.13 -0.72 21.22
C LEU A 145 -6.52 -0.07 22.48
N GLY A 146 -6.50 1.26 22.60
CA GLY A 146 -5.84 1.93 23.73
C GLY A 146 -6.46 1.63 25.10
N GLY A 147 -7.77 1.34 25.15
CA GLY A 147 -8.49 0.94 26.36
C GLY A 147 -8.37 -0.56 26.70
N TYR A 148 -7.99 -1.40 25.74
CA TYR A 148 -7.87 -2.85 25.93
C TYR A 148 -6.51 -3.21 26.54
N GLU A 149 -6.51 -3.85 27.72
CA GLU A 149 -5.29 -4.33 28.40
C GLU A 149 -4.19 -3.25 28.50
N GLY A 150 -4.58 -2.01 28.83
CA GLY A 150 -3.66 -0.87 28.94
C GLY A 150 -3.00 -0.45 27.62
N GLY A 151 -3.61 -0.77 26.48
CA GLY A 151 -3.18 -0.37 25.14
C GLY A 151 -1.92 -1.07 24.64
N LYS A 152 -1.48 -2.15 25.31
CA LYS A 152 -0.23 -2.84 24.96
C LYS A 152 -0.26 -3.38 23.54
N ALA A 153 -1.35 -4.07 23.16
CA ALA A 153 -1.51 -4.62 21.82
C ALA A 153 -1.50 -3.52 20.74
N GLY A 154 -2.19 -2.41 20.98
CA GLY A 154 -2.20 -1.27 20.05
C GLY A 154 -0.80 -0.70 19.80
N ARG A 155 0.00 -0.51 20.86
CA ARG A 155 1.39 -0.04 20.71
C ARG A 155 2.25 -1.01 19.91
N GLU A 156 2.21 -2.31 20.25
CA GLU A 156 2.98 -3.33 19.53
C GLU A 156 2.61 -3.41 18.04
N ILE A 157 1.33 -3.34 17.69
CA ILE A 157 0.88 -3.36 16.29
C ILE A 157 1.34 -2.09 15.56
N LYS A 158 1.19 -0.92 16.20
CA LYS A 158 1.59 0.37 15.60
C LYS A 158 3.10 0.46 15.38
N GLU A 159 3.90 -0.07 16.31
CA GLU A 159 5.36 -0.15 16.17
C GLU A 159 5.76 -1.04 14.99
N LEU A 160 5.16 -2.22 14.83
CA LEU A 160 5.39 -3.09 13.68
C LEU A 160 5.00 -2.42 12.37
N TRP A 161 3.86 -1.73 12.33
CA TRP A 161 3.41 -1.04 11.13
C TRP A 161 4.39 0.07 10.72
N TRP A 162 4.84 0.91 11.66
CA TRP A 162 5.86 1.91 11.36
C TRP A 162 7.20 1.31 10.97
N GLU A 163 7.60 0.19 11.57
CA GLU A 163 8.83 -0.52 11.19
C GLU A 163 8.81 -0.96 9.73
N TYR A 164 7.66 -1.47 9.25
CA TYR A 164 7.48 -1.82 7.85
C TYR A 164 7.42 -0.58 6.95
N GLU A 165 6.61 0.42 7.30
CA GLU A 165 6.37 1.63 6.49
C GLU A 165 7.65 2.44 6.30
N ASP A 166 8.50 2.53 7.33
CA ASP A 166 9.78 3.25 7.29
C ASP A 166 10.96 2.36 6.86
N ASP A 167 10.70 1.08 6.56
CA ASP A 167 11.68 0.10 6.05
C ASP A 167 12.94 -0.01 6.93
N LEU A 168 12.75 -0.17 8.25
CA LEU A 168 13.80 0.06 9.25
C LEU A 168 14.70 -1.15 9.54
N THR A 169 14.27 -2.37 9.21
CA THR A 169 14.91 -3.62 9.66
C THR A 169 15.10 -4.60 8.53
N GLU A 170 16.00 -5.57 8.70
CA GLU A 170 16.17 -6.68 7.75
C GLU A 170 14.89 -7.49 7.60
N GLU A 171 14.08 -7.62 8.66
CA GLU A 171 12.76 -8.23 8.56
C GLU A 171 11.79 -7.40 7.72
N ALA A 172 11.78 -6.07 7.86
CA ALA A 172 10.97 -5.17 7.02
C ALA A 172 11.39 -5.27 5.55
N HIS A 173 12.69 -5.19 5.25
CA HIS A 173 13.23 -5.36 3.90
C HIS A 173 12.80 -6.72 3.30
N PHE A 174 12.90 -7.80 4.08
CA PHE A 174 12.49 -9.13 3.65
C PHE A 174 10.99 -9.20 3.36
N VAL A 175 10.14 -8.62 4.23
CA VAL A 175 8.67 -8.64 4.05
C VAL A 175 8.25 -7.75 2.87
N HIS A 176 8.95 -6.66 2.59
CA HIS A 176 8.79 -5.88 1.37
C HIS A 176 9.08 -6.70 0.12
N ASP A 177 10.11 -7.55 0.13
CA ASP A 177 10.35 -8.48 -0.97
C ASP A 177 9.24 -9.55 -1.05
N VAL A 178 8.78 -10.09 0.09
CA VAL A 178 7.69 -11.07 0.13
C VAL A 178 6.39 -10.51 -0.47
N ASP A 179 6.04 -9.25 -0.20
CA ASP A 179 4.88 -8.57 -0.81
C ASP A 179 4.95 -8.62 -2.35
N LYS A 180 6.11 -8.30 -2.92
CA LYS A 180 6.34 -8.37 -4.38
C LYS A 180 6.28 -9.80 -4.92
N ILE A 181 6.79 -10.78 -4.17
CA ILE A 181 6.71 -12.19 -4.55
C ILE A 181 5.27 -12.68 -4.57
N GLU A 182 4.48 -12.30 -3.58
CA GLU A 182 3.06 -12.64 -3.48
C GLU A 182 2.29 -12.08 -4.68
N LEU A 183 2.51 -10.80 -5.02
CA LEU A 183 1.93 -10.16 -6.20
C LEU A 183 2.28 -10.89 -7.52
N LEU A 184 3.54 -11.33 -7.66
CA LEU A 184 3.97 -12.09 -8.85
C LEU A 184 3.33 -13.47 -8.93
N LEU A 185 3.16 -14.18 -7.81
CA LEU A 185 2.46 -15.46 -7.76
C LEU A 185 1.01 -15.28 -8.21
N GLN A 186 0.30 -14.31 -7.60
CA GLN A 186 -1.11 -14.07 -7.89
C GLN A 186 -1.34 -13.66 -9.36
N MET A 187 -0.41 -12.90 -9.94
CA MET A 187 -0.40 -12.57 -11.36
C MET A 187 -0.42 -13.84 -12.22
N VAL A 188 0.49 -14.79 -11.98
CA VAL A 188 0.58 -16.03 -12.76
C VAL A 188 -0.67 -16.90 -12.59
N GLU A 189 -1.20 -16.99 -11.38
CA GLU A 189 -2.41 -17.75 -11.09
C GLU A 189 -3.64 -17.18 -11.80
N TYR A 190 -3.83 -15.85 -11.80
CA TYR A 190 -4.95 -15.25 -12.52
C TYR A 190 -4.83 -15.36 -14.04
N GLU A 191 -3.62 -15.31 -14.60
CA GLU A 191 -3.42 -15.59 -16.03
C GLU A 191 -3.78 -17.04 -16.39
N ARG A 192 -3.47 -17.98 -15.49
CA ARG A 192 -3.82 -19.40 -15.63
C ARG A 192 -5.31 -19.64 -15.53
N ASP A 193 -5.97 -19.06 -14.53
CA ASP A 193 -7.42 -19.17 -14.33
C ASP A 193 -8.19 -18.52 -15.48
N ALA A 194 -7.65 -17.44 -16.06
CA ALA A 194 -8.18 -16.84 -17.28
C ALA A 194 -7.85 -17.66 -18.54
N GLU A 195 -7.12 -18.77 -18.42
CA GLU A 195 -6.66 -19.64 -19.51
C GLU A 195 -5.84 -18.92 -20.59
N GLY A 196 -5.15 -17.83 -20.23
CA GLY A 196 -4.38 -16.98 -21.14
C GLY A 196 -5.24 -15.97 -21.92
N ARG A 197 -6.49 -15.75 -21.51
CA ARG A 197 -7.32 -14.65 -22.03
C ARG A 197 -6.99 -13.29 -21.44
N LEU A 198 -6.23 -13.26 -20.35
CA LEU A 198 -5.82 -12.03 -19.67
C LEU A 198 -4.28 -11.97 -19.61
N ASP A 199 -3.71 -10.83 -20.00
CA ASP A 199 -2.27 -10.53 -19.83
C ASP A 199 -2.13 -9.55 -18.66
N LEU A 200 -1.49 -10.04 -17.59
CA LEU A 200 -1.21 -9.28 -16.37
C LEU A 200 0.27 -8.89 -16.27
N GLY A 201 1.00 -8.94 -17.39
CA GLY A 201 2.43 -8.63 -17.46
C GLY A 201 2.82 -7.24 -16.98
N GLU A 202 1.86 -6.30 -16.85
CA GLU A 202 2.08 -5.01 -16.16
C GLU A 202 2.54 -5.19 -14.72
N PHE A 203 2.29 -6.31 -14.04
CA PHE A 203 2.80 -6.52 -12.68
C PHE A 203 4.23 -7.08 -12.66
N ALA A 204 4.74 -7.64 -13.76
CA ALA A 204 6.03 -8.32 -13.78
C ALA A 204 7.25 -7.41 -13.48
N TRP A 205 7.12 -6.08 -13.65
CA TRP A 205 8.23 -5.16 -13.36
C TRP A 205 8.65 -5.14 -11.89
N VAL A 206 7.75 -5.51 -10.96
CA VAL A 206 8.08 -5.54 -9.53
C VAL A 206 9.20 -6.54 -9.21
N ALA A 207 9.41 -7.54 -10.06
CA ALA A 207 10.55 -8.45 -9.97
C ALA A 207 11.90 -7.70 -10.00
N GLY A 208 11.99 -6.60 -10.75
CA GLY A 208 13.17 -5.74 -10.80
C GLY A 208 13.40 -4.91 -9.53
N ARG A 209 12.42 -4.88 -8.61
CA ARG A 209 12.48 -4.18 -7.32
C ARG A 209 12.78 -5.12 -6.15
N VAL A 210 12.81 -6.43 -6.38
CA VAL A 210 13.18 -7.41 -5.36
C VAL A 210 14.67 -7.29 -5.09
N THR A 211 15.07 -7.24 -3.82
CA THR A 211 16.46 -6.92 -3.42
C THR A 211 17.23 -8.13 -2.90
N GLY A 212 16.61 -8.92 -2.03
CA GLY A 212 17.17 -10.09 -1.37
C GLY A 212 17.40 -11.27 -2.31
N VAL A 213 18.50 -11.99 -2.08
CA VAL A 213 18.95 -13.04 -3.02
C VAL A 213 17.97 -14.21 -3.13
N VAL A 214 17.31 -14.56 -2.02
CA VAL A 214 16.33 -15.66 -1.98
C VAL A 214 15.09 -15.29 -2.76
N CYS A 215 14.51 -14.12 -2.48
CA CYS A 215 13.34 -13.63 -3.19
C CYS A 215 13.64 -13.38 -4.68
N LYS A 216 14.84 -12.92 -5.05
CA LYS A 216 15.26 -12.86 -6.46
C LYS A 216 15.24 -14.22 -7.15
N GLY A 217 15.64 -15.28 -6.44
CA GLY A 217 15.52 -16.65 -6.91
C GLY A 217 14.06 -17.04 -7.18
N TRP A 218 13.18 -16.80 -6.20
CA TRP A 218 11.75 -17.06 -6.35
C TRP A 218 11.11 -16.26 -7.49
N ALA A 219 11.39 -14.96 -7.59
CA ALA A 219 10.90 -14.12 -8.69
C ALA A 219 11.32 -14.67 -10.06
N SER A 220 12.58 -15.10 -10.21
CA SER A 220 13.09 -15.71 -11.44
C SER A 220 12.35 -17.01 -11.81
N GLU A 221 12.09 -17.87 -10.81
CA GLU A 221 11.33 -19.10 -11.02
C GLU A 221 9.88 -18.84 -11.42
N ILE A 222 9.21 -17.89 -10.77
CA ILE A 222 7.83 -17.48 -11.09
C ILE A 222 7.74 -16.93 -12.52
N LEU A 223 8.68 -16.06 -12.92
CA LEU A 223 8.69 -15.52 -14.28
C LEU A 223 8.96 -16.59 -15.34
N LYS A 224 9.84 -17.55 -15.06
CA LYS A 224 10.08 -18.70 -15.94
C LYS A 224 8.84 -19.60 -16.06
N GLU A 225 8.13 -19.80 -14.96
CA GLU A 225 6.86 -20.52 -14.93
C GLU A 225 5.80 -19.83 -15.80
N ARG A 226 5.70 -18.50 -15.69
CA ARG A 226 4.84 -17.66 -16.54
C ARG A 226 5.18 -17.79 -18.02
N GLU A 227 6.47 -17.67 -18.38
CA GLU A 227 6.93 -17.84 -19.75
C GLU A 227 6.56 -19.21 -20.31
N GLY A 228 6.73 -20.27 -19.52
CA GLY A 228 6.34 -21.63 -19.90
C GLY A 228 4.84 -21.76 -20.17
N PHE A 229 4.01 -21.15 -19.33
CA PHE A 229 2.55 -21.11 -19.52
C PHE A 229 2.16 -20.45 -20.85
N TRP A 230 2.67 -19.24 -21.12
CA TRP A 230 2.35 -18.51 -22.36
C TRP A 230 2.88 -19.24 -23.60
N ARG A 231 4.08 -19.82 -23.54
CA ARG A 231 4.64 -20.64 -24.62
C ARG A 231 3.76 -21.85 -24.91
N GLY A 232 3.24 -22.51 -23.88
CA GLY A 232 2.27 -23.60 -24.01
C GLY A 232 0.97 -23.19 -24.70
N LYS A 233 0.62 -21.89 -24.66
CA LYS A 233 -0.52 -21.29 -25.37
C LYS A 233 -0.14 -20.73 -26.76
N GLY A 234 1.09 -20.98 -27.23
CA GLY A 234 1.58 -20.51 -28.53
C GLY A 234 1.90 -19.01 -28.59
N ARG A 235 2.15 -18.38 -27.43
CA ARG A 235 2.52 -16.96 -27.31
C ARG A 235 3.86 -16.84 -26.61
N ASP A 236 4.59 -15.75 -26.83
CA ASP A 236 5.84 -15.47 -26.11
C ASP A 236 5.66 -14.30 -25.15
N VAL A 237 6.55 -14.18 -24.16
CA VAL A 237 6.63 -13.00 -23.29
C VAL A 237 7.75 -12.10 -23.80
N GLY A 238 7.39 -10.92 -24.26
CA GLY A 238 8.29 -9.90 -24.79
C GLY A 238 8.83 -8.94 -23.73
N GLU A 239 9.49 -7.89 -24.21
CA GLU A 239 10.13 -6.88 -23.38
C GLU A 239 9.13 -6.18 -22.43
N GLY A 240 9.55 -5.97 -21.18
CA GLY A 240 8.69 -5.39 -20.14
C GLY A 240 7.57 -6.32 -19.66
N GLY A 241 7.64 -7.63 -19.97
CA GLY A 241 6.71 -8.65 -19.45
C GLY A 241 5.42 -8.82 -20.26
N LYS A 242 5.23 -8.10 -21.37
CA LYS A 242 4.01 -8.18 -22.19
C LYS A 242 3.97 -9.42 -23.07
N VAL A 243 2.80 -10.01 -23.26
CA VAL A 243 2.64 -11.18 -24.14
C VAL A 243 2.61 -10.73 -25.61
N VAL A 244 3.37 -11.42 -26.46
CA VAL A 244 3.48 -11.18 -27.90
C VAL A 244 3.01 -12.39 -28.71
N GLY A 245 2.32 -12.12 -29.82
CA GLY A 245 1.79 -13.14 -30.73
C GLY A 245 0.40 -13.66 -30.31
N GLY A 246 -0.58 -13.55 -31.22
CA GLY A 246 -1.94 -14.02 -31.03
C GLY A 246 -2.85 -13.03 -30.27
N GLY A 247 -4.09 -12.89 -30.75
CA GLY A 247 -5.11 -12.05 -30.10
C GLY A 247 -5.43 -12.60 -28.72
N VAL A 248 -4.77 -12.06 -27.69
CA VAL A 248 -5.41 -11.95 -26.38
C VAL A 248 -6.70 -11.19 -26.68
N GLU A 249 -7.87 -11.76 -26.39
CA GLU A 249 -9.05 -10.93 -26.17
C GLU A 249 -8.74 -10.12 -24.92
N GLY A 250 -7.92 -9.09 -25.09
CA GLY A 250 -8.06 -7.93 -24.28
C GLY A 250 -9.53 -7.58 -24.42
N THR A 251 -10.22 -7.57 -23.28
CA THR A 251 -11.00 -6.36 -23.05
C THR A 251 -10.14 -5.20 -23.53
N ASN A 252 -10.76 -4.20 -24.15
CA ASN A 252 -10.19 -2.87 -24.15
C ASN A 252 -10.03 -2.36 -22.69
N GLY A 253 -9.44 -3.13 -21.76
CA GLY A 253 -8.53 -2.58 -20.79
C GLY A 253 -7.36 -2.08 -21.61
N SER A 254 -7.52 -0.86 -22.14
CA SER A 254 -6.42 -0.09 -22.71
C SER A 254 -5.18 -0.43 -21.90
N ALA A 255 -4.06 -0.77 -22.56
CA ALA A 255 -2.76 -0.57 -21.95
C ALA A 255 -2.88 0.73 -21.15
N ALA A 256 -2.61 0.67 -19.83
CA ALA A 256 -2.65 1.83 -18.95
C ALA A 256 -2.24 3.04 -19.80
N PRO A 257 -3.13 4.04 -20.03
CA PRO A 257 -2.91 5.07 -21.05
C PRO A 257 -1.47 5.54 -20.98
N GLU A 258 -0.79 5.87 -22.09
CA GLU A 258 0.64 6.26 -22.08
C GLU A 258 0.98 7.25 -20.94
N ALA A 259 0.03 8.13 -20.59
CA ALA A 259 0.07 9.03 -19.44
C ALA A 259 0.13 8.33 -18.06
N LEU A 260 -0.58 7.22 -17.88
CA LEU A 260 -0.55 6.36 -16.70
C LEU A 260 0.74 5.57 -16.57
N ARG A 261 1.29 5.03 -17.67
CA ARG A 261 2.65 4.42 -17.64
C ARG A 261 3.70 5.45 -17.29
N LYS A 262 3.66 6.62 -17.94
CA LYS A 262 4.53 7.74 -17.57
C LYS A 262 4.29 8.22 -16.14
N GLY A 263 3.05 8.20 -15.66
CA GLY A 263 2.69 8.56 -14.29
C GLY A 263 3.22 7.56 -13.25
N LEU A 264 3.13 6.26 -13.53
CA LEU A 264 3.74 5.18 -12.76
C LEU A 264 5.27 5.31 -12.76
N GLU A 265 5.89 5.41 -13.94
CA GLU A 265 7.33 5.60 -14.09
C GLU A 265 7.81 6.88 -13.40
N GLU A 266 7.07 7.99 -13.50
CA GLU A 266 7.39 9.25 -12.85
C GLU A 266 7.16 9.20 -11.34
N TYR A 267 6.09 8.57 -10.87
CA TYR A 267 5.81 8.32 -9.46
C TYR A 267 6.93 7.48 -8.85
N TYR A 268 7.36 6.41 -9.50
CA TYR A 268 8.44 5.58 -9.00
C TYR A 268 9.81 6.28 -9.11
N ARG A 269 10.14 6.90 -10.26
CA ARG A 269 11.39 7.65 -10.49
C ARG A 269 11.57 8.82 -9.52
N LYS A 270 10.52 9.60 -9.24
CA LYS A 270 10.59 10.71 -8.27
C LYS A 270 10.85 10.24 -6.84
N ASN A 271 10.53 8.99 -6.55
CA ASN A 271 10.52 8.46 -5.19
C ASN A 271 11.59 7.38 -4.94
N GLU A 272 12.56 7.22 -5.84
CA GLU A 272 13.74 6.34 -5.65
C GLU A 272 14.78 6.89 -4.66
N GLY A 273 14.65 8.15 -4.23
CA GLY A 273 15.65 8.81 -3.36
C GLY A 273 15.17 9.23 -1.96
N VAL A 274 13.91 8.99 -1.58
CA VAL A 274 13.34 9.57 -0.34
C VAL A 274 13.59 8.70 0.90
N ASN A 275 13.72 7.37 0.76
CA ASN A 275 13.91 6.48 1.92
C ASN A 275 15.37 6.39 2.39
N GLY A 276 16.35 6.87 1.60
CA GLY A 276 17.77 6.79 1.94
C GLY A 276 18.35 7.97 2.72
N SER A 277 17.59 9.05 2.94
CA SER A 277 18.14 10.32 3.45
C SER A 277 17.83 10.62 4.93
N ALA A 278 16.95 9.87 5.60
CA ALA A 278 16.58 10.14 6.99
C ALA A 278 17.52 9.51 8.03
N ALA A 279 18.45 8.65 7.63
CA ALA A 279 19.29 7.86 8.53
C ALA A 279 20.63 8.52 8.94
N MET A 280 20.88 9.81 8.65
CA MET A 280 22.17 10.46 8.97
C MET A 280 22.04 11.85 9.60
N THR A 281 21.24 12.02 10.66
CA THR A 281 21.41 13.16 11.59
C THR A 281 20.88 12.84 12.99
N ALA A 282 21.44 11.84 13.66
CA ALA A 282 21.31 11.68 15.11
C ALA A 282 22.50 10.86 15.65
N GLY A 283 23.64 11.51 15.87
CA GLY A 283 24.79 10.82 16.45
C GLY A 283 26.09 11.59 16.40
N GLN A 284 26.13 12.84 16.87
CA GLN A 284 27.38 13.51 17.25
C GLN A 284 27.11 14.70 18.18
N GLY A 285 27.60 14.59 19.41
CA GLY A 285 27.52 15.58 20.50
C GLY A 285 27.05 14.88 21.78
N ASN A 286 27.80 14.80 22.88
CA ASN A 286 29.01 15.48 23.29
C ASN A 286 29.67 14.59 24.37
N GLY A 287 30.88 14.10 24.11
CA GLY A 287 31.74 13.50 25.13
C GLY A 287 32.91 14.44 25.38
N ALA A 288 32.78 15.30 26.38
CA ALA A 288 33.88 16.11 26.90
C ALA A 288 33.91 16.00 28.43
N ALA A 289 35.10 15.65 28.91
CA ALA A 289 35.48 15.27 30.25
C ALA A 289 35.61 16.45 31.23
N THR A 290 35.58 16.13 32.54
CA THR A 290 36.44 16.66 33.63
C THR A 290 36.20 15.77 34.85
N GLU A 291 37.12 14.90 35.27
CA GLU A 291 38.18 15.14 36.28
C GLU A 291 37.68 15.73 37.62
N SER A 292 37.46 14.85 38.61
CA SER A 292 38.06 14.88 39.97
C SER A 292 37.53 13.71 40.80
#